data_AF-A0A2V9IJH2-F1
#
_entry.id   AF-A0A2V9IJH2-F1
#
_cell.length_a   1.000
_cell.length_b   1.000
_cell.length_c   1.000
_cell.angle_alpha   90.00
_cell.angle_beta   90.00
_cell.angle_gamma   90.00
#
_symmetry.space_group_name_H-M   'P 1'
#
loop_
_entity.id
_entity.type
_entity.pdbx_description
1 polymer ?
#
loop_
_entity_poly.entity_id
_entity_poly.type
_entity_poly.pdbx_seq_one_letter_code
_entity_poly.pdbx_strand_id
1 'polypeptide(L)'
;MSGNDNNKSTDNVEAENLAKNWSTLSRFEQGQRIKELVASGRSMRQLAKIIGRSEATVRKRVDLANLSPAEREAVESGKASVKGTLKKVRRKRAASAPKVPTDPEERKKFVEAKAQLTLSWIAKETAMDEQAIAKLPASEQRSAREGILRHRIEVLEKTREQPFFERAAFGKPLQNSRVPLSRADPHKVIKRCKPKGGMGNTAPDHTNFFMKWFENWASGLIPQWTLRYAVLNRAIQLLEEEIRNPSHG
;
A
#
# COMPACT_ATOMS: atom_id res chain seq x y z
N MET A 1 27.16 0.98 6.09
CA MET A 1 26.61 1.15 4.73
C MET A 1 27.36 0.21 3.79
N SER A 2 26.78 -0.15 2.64
CA SER A 2 27.22 -1.19 1.68
C SER A 2 26.94 -2.64 2.04
N GLY A 3 25.78 -3.09 1.59
CA GLY A 3 25.37 -4.50 1.61
C GLY A 3 24.07 -4.66 0.83
N ASN A 4 23.97 -4.14 -0.40
CA ASN A 4 22.76 -4.31 -1.21
C ASN A 4 22.99 -4.33 -2.74
N ASP A 5 24.23 -4.25 -3.22
CA ASP A 5 24.49 -4.20 -4.66
C ASP A 5 24.50 -5.59 -5.33
N ASN A 6 24.77 -6.67 -4.59
CA ASN A 6 24.83 -8.03 -5.16
C ASN A 6 23.45 -8.58 -5.56
N ASN A 7 22.37 -8.27 -4.81
CA ASN A 7 21.02 -8.77 -5.14
C ASN A 7 20.40 -8.08 -6.36
N LYS A 8 20.84 -6.85 -6.69
CA LYS A 8 20.31 -6.13 -7.86
C LYS A 8 20.74 -6.78 -9.18
N SER A 9 21.88 -7.46 -9.16
CA SER A 9 22.48 -8.12 -10.33
C SER A 9 21.74 -9.41 -10.70
N THR A 10 21.51 -10.30 -9.73
CA THR A 10 20.88 -11.61 -9.95
C THR A 10 19.47 -11.50 -10.51
N ASP A 11 18.66 -10.63 -9.92
CA ASP A 11 17.27 -10.47 -10.33
C ASP A 11 17.12 -9.89 -11.75
N ASN A 12 18.11 -9.12 -12.23
CA ASN A 12 18.12 -8.60 -13.60
C ASN A 12 18.41 -9.73 -14.59
N VAL A 13 19.38 -10.57 -14.26
CA VAL A 13 19.73 -11.76 -15.04
C VAL A 13 18.51 -12.68 -15.19
N GLU A 14 17.72 -12.89 -14.13
CA GLU A 14 16.50 -13.70 -14.23
C GLU A 14 15.44 -13.10 -15.17
N ALA A 15 15.22 -11.78 -15.09
CA ALA A 15 14.27 -11.10 -15.97
C ALA A 15 14.73 -11.10 -17.44
N GLU A 16 16.03 -10.98 -17.69
CA GLU A 16 16.63 -11.08 -19.01
C GLU A 16 16.58 -12.51 -19.56
N ASN A 17 16.82 -13.51 -18.73
CA ASN A 17 16.66 -14.93 -19.10
C ASN A 17 15.21 -15.25 -19.43
N LEU A 18 14.24 -14.67 -18.70
CA LEU A 18 12.83 -14.76 -19.03
C LEU A 18 12.52 -14.09 -20.37
N ALA A 19 13.17 -12.98 -20.71
CA ALA A 19 13.02 -12.32 -22.00
C ALA A 19 13.51 -13.20 -23.16
N LYS A 20 14.70 -13.81 -23.02
CA LYS A 20 15.30 -14.71 -24.00
C LYS A 20 14.45 -15.96 -24.24
N ASN A 21 13.91 -16.55 -23.17
CA ASN A 21 13.09 -17.76 -23.23
C ASN A 21 11.59 -17.48 -23.37
N TRP A 22 11.20 -16.24 -23.67
CA TRP A 22 9.79 -15.86 -23.64
C TRP A 22 8.93 -16.67 -24.61
N SER A 23 9.43 -16.99 -25.81
CA SER A 23 8.70 -17.76 -26.82
C SER A 23 8.68 -19.26 -26.56
N THR A 24 9.67 -19.80 -25.85
CA THR A 24 9.79 -21.23 -25.55
C THR A 24 8.93 -21.63 -24.35
N LEU A 25 8.71 -20.71 -23.42
CA LEU A 25 7.86 -20.94 -22.26
C LEU A 25 6.37 -20.90 -22.60
N SER A 26 5.60 -21.78 -21.98
CA SER A 26 4.14 -21.70 -22.04
C SER A 26 3.63 -20.42 -21.38
N ARG A 27 2.40 -20.03 -21.75
CA ARG A 27 1.76 -18.81 -21.21
C ARG A 27 1.59 -18.84 -19.69
N PHE A 28 1.50 -20.03 -19.10
CA PHE A 28 1.36 -20.21 -17.66
C PHE A 28 2.71 -20.11 -16.95
N GLU A 29 3.75 -20.73 -17.50
CA GLU A 29 5.13 -20.62 -16.99
C GLU A 29 5.62 -19.18 -17.07
N GLN A 30 5.35 -18.47 -18.17
CA GLN A 30 5.59 -17.04 -18.29
C GLN A 30 4.96 -16.28 -17.12
N GLY A 31 3.70 -16.57 -16.79
CA GLY A 31 2.99 -15.93 -15.70
C GLY A 31 3.56 -16.25 -14.32
N GLN A 32 3.98 -17.50 -14.10
CA GLN A 32 4.54 -17.96 -12.84
C GLN A 32 5.90 -17.32 -12.56
N ARG A 33 6.80 -17.29 -13.56
CA ARG A 33 8.11 -16.60 -13.46
C ARG A 33 7.96 -15.11 -13.20
N ILE A 34 6.99 -14.44 -13.85
CA ILE A 34 6.70 -13.02 -13.55
C ILE A 34 6.23 -12.86 -12.10
N LYS A 35 5.40 -13.77 -11.59
CA LYS A 35 4.86 -13.69 -10.22
C LYS A 35 5.98 -13.80 -9.18
N GLU A 36 6.95 -14.69 -9.40
CA GLU A 36 8.15 -14.83 -8.58
C GLU A 36 8.98 -13.53 -8.58
N LEU A 37 9.25 -12.96 -9.76
CA LEU A 37 9.97 -11.68 -9.88
C LEU A 37 9.23 -10.49 -9.25
N VAL A 38 7.90 -10.48 -9.28
CA VAL A 38 7.10 -9.47 -8.56
C VAL A 38 7.18 -9.68 -7.04
N ALA A 39 7.22 -10.93 -6.59
CA ALA A 39 7.36 -11.27 -5.18
C ALA A 39 8.74 -10.86 -4.62
N SER A 40 9.80 -10.93 -5.44
CA SER A 40 11.14 -10.40 -5.08
C SER A 40 11.21 -8.86 -5.07
N GLY A 41 10.12 -8.16 -5.40
CA GLY A 41 10.00 -6.71 -5.23
C GLY A 41 10.08 -5.91 -6.53
N ARG A 42 10.12 -6.57 -7.71
CA ARG A 42 10.09 -5.85 -8.99
C ARG A 42 8.71 -5.31 -9.31
N SER A 43 8.68 -4.13 -9.91
CA SER A 43 7.43 -3.61 -10.48
C SER A 43 7.13 -4.29 -11.81
N MET A 44 5.85 -4.57 -12.08
CA MET A 44 5.41 -5.11 -13.37
C MET A 44 5.81 -4.23 -14.55
N ARG A 45 5.87 -2.90 -14.36
CA ARG A 45 6.31 -1.94 -15.38
C ARG A 45 7.80 -2.12 -15.72
N GLN A 46 8.67 -2.28 -14.71
CA GLN A 46 10.09 -2.54 -14.95
C GLN A 46 10.28 -3.89 -15.66
N LEU A 47 9.56 -4.93 -15.22
CA LEU A 47 9.59 -6.23 -15.88
C LEU A 47 9.14 -6.16 -17.33
N ALA A 48 8.06 -5.42 -17.62
CA ALA A 48 7.59 -5.20 -18.99
C ALA A 48 8.68 -4.58 -19.89
N LYS A 49 9.41 -3.58 -19.36
CA LYS A 49 10.53 -2.95 -20.08
C LYS A 49 11.67 -3.94 -20.35
N ILE A 50 12.09 -4.72 -19.35
CA ILE A 50 13.20 -5.69 -19.48
C ILE A 50 12.84 -6.83 -20.44
N ILE A 51 11.61 -7.36 -20.32
CA ILE A 51 11.12 -8.47 -21.14
C ILE A 51 10.81 -8.02 -22.58
N GLY A 52 10.73 -6.70 -22.84
CA GLY A 52 10.36 -6.18 -24.16
C GLY A 52 8.88 -6.40 -24.50
N ARG A 53 7.99 -6.32 -23.51
CA ARG A 53 6.54 -6.54 -23.67
C ARG A 53 5.74 -5.41 -23.07
N SER A 54 4.47 -5.27 -23.48
CA SER A 54 3.57 -4.31 -22.85
C SER A 54 3.25 -4.73 -21.41
N GLU A 55 3.04 -3.74 -20.54
CA GLU A 55 2.61 -3.99 -19.15
C GLU A 55 1.28 -4.76 -19.10
N ALA A 56 0.39 -4.52 -20.08
CA ALA A 56 -0.87 -5.24 -20.21
C ALA A 56 -0.66 -6.74 -20.46
N THR A 57 0.32 -7.11 -21.29
CA THR A 57 0.70 -8.52 -21.53
C THR A 57 1.23 -9.16 -20.26
N VAL A 58 2.14 -8.49 -19.55
CA VAL A 58 2.71 -8.98 -18.28
C VAL A 58 1.60 -9.24 -17.25
N ARG A 59 0.69 -8.27 -17.05
CA ARG A 59 -0.47 -8.42 -16.15
C ARG A 59 -1.35 -9.60 -16.56
N LYS A 60 -1.63 -9.77 -17.86
CA LYS A 60 -2.44 -10.89 -18.36
C LYS A 60 -1.78 -12.24 -18.04
N ARG A 61 -0.45 -12.35 -18.11
CA ARG A 61 0.29 -13.58 -17.74
C ARG A 61 0.20 -13.86 -16.25
N VAL A 62 0.40 -12.85 -15.40
CA VAL A 62 0.22 -12.99 -13.95
C VAL A 62 -1.22 -13.40 -13.61
N ASP A 63 -2.22 -12.85 -14.31
CA ASP A 63 -3.60 -13.25 -14.10
C ASP A 63 -3.84 -14.73 -14.43
N LEU A 64 -3.19 -15.26 -15.46
CA LEU A 64 -3.28 -16.69 -15.83
C LEU A 64 -2.59 -17.60 -14.82
N ALA A 65 -1.46 -17.18 -14.25
CA ALA A 65 -0.78 -17.93 -13.19
C ALA A 65 -1.55 -17.98 -11.86
N ASN A 66 -2.62 -17.20 -11.71
CA ASN A 66 -3.50 -17.24 -10.55
C ASN A 66 -4.77 -18.08 -10.78
N LEU A 67 -4.87 -18.77 -11.92
CA LEU A 67 -5.93 -19.73 -12.17
C LEU A 67 -5.76 -20.94 -11.25
N SER A 68 -6.87 -21.52 -10.79
CA SER A 68 -6.81 -22.82 -10.12
C SER A 68 -6.33 -23.91 -11.10
N PRO A 69 -5.81 -25.05 -10.62
CA PRO A 69 -5.42 -26.17 -11.49
C PRO A 69 -6.54 -26.58 -12.46
N ALA A 70 -7.78 -26.70 -11.99
CA ALA A 70 -8.94 -27.02 -12.82
C ALA A 70 -9.26 -25.94 -13.88
N GLU A 71 -9.15 -24.66 -13.52
CA GLU A 71 -9.35 -23.55 -14.48
C GLU A 71 -8.24 -23.51 -15.55
N ARG A 72 -7.00 -23.85 -15.15
CA ARG A 72 -5.86 -23.96 -16.06
C ARG A 72 -6.05 -25.11 -17.04
N GLU A 73 -6.37 -26.31 -16.55
CA GLU A 73 -6.62 -27.48 -17.39
C GLU A 73 -7.77 -27.24 -18.38
N ALA A 74 -8.85 -26.60 -17.93
CA ALA A 74 -9.96 -26.25 -18.82
C ALA A 74 -9.54 -25.28 -19.94
N VAL A 75 -8.57 -24.39 -19.68
CA VAL A 75 -8.03 -23.48 -20.69
C VAL A 75 -7.04 -24.19 -21.61
N GLU A 76 -6.17 -25.05 -21.08
CA GLU A 76 -5.18 -25.82 -21.86
C GLU A 76 -5.85 -26.84 -22.79
N SER A 77 -6.91 -27.52 -22.32
CA SER A 77 -7.72 -28.46 -23.10
C SER A 77 -8.71 -27.80 -24.09
N GLY A 78 -8.76 -26.48 -24.15
CA GLY A 78 -9.69 -25.74 -25.01
C GLY A 78 -11.16 -25.73 -24.55
N LYS A 79 -11.49 -26.40 -23.44
CA LYS A 79 -12.85 -26.43 -22.83
C LYS A 79 -13.32 -25.05 -22.35
N ALA A 80 -12.41 -24.13 -22.08
CA ALA A 80 -12.71 -22.77 -21.65
C ALA A 80 -11.86 -21.72 -22.39
N SER A 81 -12.48 -20.60 -22.76
CA SER A 81 -11.75 -19.47 -23.35
C SER A 81 -10.94 -18.72 -22.29
N VAL A 82 -9.68 -18.41 -22.63
CA VAL A 82 -8.78 -17.56 -21.82
C VAL A 82 -9.48 -16.27 -21.36
N LYS A 83 -10.19 -15.59 -22.26
CA LYS A 83 -10.89 -14.32 -21.98
C LYS A 83 -11.99 -14.52 -20.94
N GLY A 84 -12.79 -15.58 -21.07
CA GLY A 84 -13.88 -15.90 -20.15
C GLY A 84 -13.37 -16.23 -18.75
N THR A 85 -12.35 -17.08 -18.66
CA THR A 85 -11.75 -17.49 -17.38
C THR A 85 -11.10 -16.31 -16.66
N LEU A 86 -10.34 -15.47 -17.38
CA LEU A 86 -9.76 -14.25 -16.80
C LEU A 86 -10.83 -13.27 -16.30
N LYS A 87 -11.96 -13.12 -17.01
CA LYS A 87 -13.09 -12.32 -16.55
C LYS A 87 -13.67 -12.86 -15.24
N LYS A 88 -13.82 -14.19 -15.11
CA LYS A 88 -14.27 -14.85 -13.87
C LYS A 88 -13.29 -14.61 -12.72
N VAL A 89 -11.99 -14.79 -12.93
CA VAL A 89 -10.96 -14.50 -11.91
C VAL A 89 -11.02 -13.05 -11.44
N ARG A 90 -11.10 -12.09 -12.37
CA ARG A 90 -11.19 -10.66 -12.03
C ARG A 90 -12.46 -10.34 -11.24
N ARG A 91 -13.59 -10.98 -11.58
CA ARG A 91 -14.85 -10.87 -10.80
C ARG A 91 -14.70 -11.46 -9.40
N LYS A 92 -14.14 -12.68 -9.28
CA LYS A 92 -13.85 -13.31 -7.97
C LYS A 92 -12.97 -12.40 -7.11
N ARG A 93 -11.90 -11.83 -7.68
CA ARG A 93 -11.02 -10.88 -6.98
C ARG A 93 -11.73 -9.60 -6.55
N ALA A 94 -12.59 -9.05 -7.40
CA ALA A 94 -13.39 -7.89 -7.06
C ALA A 94 -14.38 -8.20 -5.93
N ALA A 95 -15.00 -9.38 -5.95
CA ALA A 95 -15.90 -9.85 -4.89
C ALA A 95 -15.17 -10.13 -3.56
N SER A 96 -13.90 -10.54 -3.61
CA SER A 96 -13.05 -10.76 -2.44
C SER A 96 -12.32 -9.51 -1.95
N ALA A 97 -12.52 -8.34 -2.58
CA ALA A 97 -12.00 -7.08 -2.05
C ALA A 97 -12.60 -6.81 -0.66
N PRO A 98 -11.93 -6.07 0.24
CA PRO A 98 -12.49 -5.76 1.54
C PRO A 98 -13.84 -5.08 1.30
N LYS A 99 -14.92 -5.71 1.77
CA LYS A 99 -16.23 -5.08 1.72
C LYS A 99 -16.19 -3.95 2.73
N VAL A 100 -16.45 -2.74 2.24
CA VAL A 100 -16.77 -1.63 3.13
C VAL A 100 -18.07 -1.99 3.83
N PRO A 101 -18.13 -1.96 5.17
CA PRO A 101 -19.37 -2.19 5.87
C PRO A 101 -20.44 -1.20 5.43
N THR A 102 -21.64 -1.73 5.18
CA THR A 102 -22.80 -0.91 4.79
C THR A 102 -23.62 -0.52 6.01
N ASP A 103 -23.61 -1.35 7.05
CA ASP A 103 -24.23 -1.06 8.33
C ASP A 103 -23.51 0.12 9.03
N PRO A 104 -24.25 1.10 9.59
CA PRO A 104 -23.67 2.25 10.26
C PRO A 104 -22.76 1.91 11.45
N GLU A 105 -23.11 0.92 12.26
CA GLU A 105 -22.33 0.53 13.45
C GLU A 105 -21.05 -0.21 13.05
N GLU A 106 -21.14 -1.13 12.09
CA GLU A 106 -19.95 -1.77 11.53
C GLU A 106 -19.03 -0.75 10.84
N ARG A 107 -19.62 0.25 10.16
CA ARG A 107 -18.86 1.34 9.54
C ARG A 107 -18.15 2.19 10.58
N LYS A 108 -18.79 2.50 11.71
CA LYS A 108 -18.17 3.21 12.83
C LYS A 108 -16.99 2.42 13.41
N LYS A 109 -17.18 1.12 13.69
CA LYS A 109 -16.11 0.22 14.16
C LYS A 109 -14.95 0.15 13.16
N PHE A 110 -15.25 0.09 11.87
CA PHE A 110 -14.25 0.12 10.81
C PHE A 110 -13.46 1.43 10.82
N VAL A 111 -14.13 2.58 10.90
CA VAL A 111 -13.46 3.89 10.98
C VAL A 111 -12.55 3.97 12.20
N GLU A 112 -13.03 3.53 13.36
CA GLU A 112 -12.25 3.51 14.60
C GLU A 112 -10.99 2.63 14.46
N ALA A 113 -11.15 1.39 14.01
CA ALA A 113 -10.01 0.48 13.81
C ALA A 113 -8.97 1.03 12.82
N LYS A 114 -9.41 1.75 11.78
CA LYS A 114 -8.50 2.39 10.81
C LYS A 114 -7.88 3.68 11.32
N ALA A 115 -8.57 4.43 12.18
CA ALA A 115 -8.01 5.59 12.86
C ALA A 115 -6.88 5.15 13.78
N GLN A 116 -7.11 4.12 14.61
CA GLN A 116 -6.08 3.53 15.47
C GLN A 116 -4.87 3.00 14.67
N LEU A 117 -5.12 2.35 13.53
CA LEU A 117 -4.04 1.93 12.64
C LEU A 117 -3.22 3.13 12.12
N THR A 118 -3.89 4.23 11.76
CA THR A 118 -3.25 5.47 11.30
C THR A 118 -2.38 6.09 12.41
N LEU A 119 -2.90 6.12 13.64
CA LEU A 119 -2.17 6.60 14.81
C LEU A 119 -0.95 5.74 15.12
N SER A 120 -1.10 4.40 15.10
CA SER A 120 0.03 3.49 15.32
C SER A 120 1.14 3.68 14.28
N TRP A 121 0.77 3.94 13.03
CA TRP A 121 1.71 4.19 11.94
C TRP A 121 2.44 5.52 12.12
N ILE A 122 1.69 6.61 12.34
CA ILE A 122 2.31 7.92 12.47
C ILE A 122 3.15 8.00 13.74
N ALA A 123 2.71 7.41 14.86
CA ALA A 123 3.49 7.35 16.10
C ALA A 123 4.82 6.63 15.91
N LYS A 124 4.82 5.49 15.19
CA LYS A 124 6.03 4.72 14.90
C LYS A 124 7.04 5.49 14.05
N GLU A 125 6.57 6.26 13.07
CA GLU A 125 7.49 6.92 12.13
C GLU A 125 7.82 8.37 12.51
N THR A 126 6.98 9.00 13.34
CA THR A 126 7.26 10.27 14.03
C THR A 126 7.70 10.03 15.46
N ALA A 127 8.21 8.84 15.76
CA ALA A 127 8.93 8.57 16.99
C ALA A 127 10.20 9.43 16.99
N MET A 128 10.04 10.73 17.26
CA MET A 128 10.98 11.42 18.12
C MET A 128 11.14 10.51 19.31
N ASP A 129 12.39 10.11 19.54
CA ASP A 129 12.71 9.03 20.46
C ASP A 129 12.03 9.36 21.79
N GLU A 130 11.02 8.58 22.20
CA GLU A 130 10.42 8.74 23.53
C GLU A 130 11.55 8.66 24.59
N GLN A 131 12.65 8.00 24.25
CA GLN A 131 13.90 8.01 25.01
C GLN A 131 14.58 9.39 25.04
N ALA A 132 14.52 10.19 23.98
CA ALA A 132 14.99 11.58 23.96
C ALA A 132 14.09 12.47 24.82
N ILE A 133 12.77 12.28 24.77
CA ILE A 133 11.84 13.00 25.66
C ILE A 133 12.11 12.62 27.11
N ALA A 134 12.28 11.34 27.41
CA ALA A 134 12.55 10.85 28.76
C ALA A 134 13.87 11.39 29.36
N LYS A 135 14.80 11.86 28.52
CA LYS A 135 16.05 12.53 28.95
C LYS A 135 15.86 14.00 29.27
N LEU A 136 14.74 14.62 28.88
CA LEU A 136 14.44 16.02 29.20
C LEU A 136 14.02 16.16 30.67
N PRO A 137 14.21 17.35 31.27
CA PRO A 137 13.62 17.67 32.57
C PRO A 137 12.10 17.45 32.56
N ALA A 138 11.54 16.97 33.68
CA ALA A 138 10.11 16.69 33.79
C ALA A 138 9.22 17.90 33.43
N SER A 139 9.69 19.12 33.69
CA SER A 139 9.04 20.38 33.31
C SER A 139 8.92 20.59 31.79
N GLU A 140 9.83 20.00 31.01
CA GLU A 140 9.89 20.14 29.54
C GLU A 140 9.24 18.96 28.81
N GLN A 141 9.19 17.77 29.43
CA GLN A 141 8.63 16.56 28.83
C GLN A 141 7.20 16.75 28.32
N ARG A 142 6.36 17.45 29.10
CA ARG A 142 4.97 17.73 28.71
C ARG A 142 4.89 18.58 27.45
N SER A 143 5.67 19.66 27.38
CA SER A 143 5.68 20.56 26.22
C SER A 143 6.23 19.86 24.98
N ALA A 144 7.28 19.04 25.15
CA ALA A 144 7.85 18.25 24.06
C ALA A 144 6.83 17.23 23.50
N ARG A 145 6.13 16.50 24.37
CA ARG A 145 5.05 15.57 23.96
C ARG A 145 3.93 16.29 23.23
N GLU A 146 3.47 17.43 23.75
CA GLU A 146 2.44 18.24 23.09
C GLU A 146 2.89 18.71 21.70
N GLY A 147 4.14 19.16 21.56
CA GLY A 147 4.74 19.53 20.27
C GLY A 147 4.70 18.40 19.24
N ILE A 148 5.01 17.17 19.66
CA ILE A 148 4.93 15.98 18.81
C ILE A 148 3.50 15.69 18.39
N LEU A 149 2.54 15.73 19.33
CA LEU A 149 1.13 15.50 19.02
C LEU A 149 0.59 16.55 18.04
N ARG A 150 0.95 17.83 18.22
CA ARG A 150 0.61 18.91 17.28
C ARG A 150 1.21 18.69 15.90
N HIS A 151 2.47 18.25 15.82
CA HIS A 151 3.09 17.91 14.54
C HIS A 151 2.37 16.73 13.84
N ARG A 152 1.97 15.71 14.60
CA ARG A 152 1.17 14.59 14.06
C ARG A 152 -0.17 15.07 13.51
N ILE A 153 -0.86 15.95 14.23
CA ILE A 153 -2.11 16.58 13.76
C ILE A 153 -1.86 17.33 12.45
N GLU A 154 -0.84 18.18 12.40
CA GLU A 154 -0.48 18.96 11.20
C GLU A 154 -0.25 18.05 9.97
N VAL A 155 0.46 16.94 10.14
CA VAL A 155 0.67 15.96 9.05
C VAL A 155 -0.65 15.36 8.59
N LEU A 156 -1.57 15.02 9.50
CA LEU A 156 -2.87 14.45 9.15
C LEU A 156 -3.80 15.48 8.50
N GLU A 157 -3.78 16.74 8.95
CA GLU A 157 -4.56 17.83 8.36
C GLU A 157 -4.08 18.15 6.95
N LYS A 158 -2.77 18.30 6.74
CA LYS A 158 -2.21 18.49 5.40
C LYS A 158 -2.50 17.30 4.49
N THR A 159 -2.51 16.09 5.04
CA THR A 159 -2.94 14.89 4.29
C THR A 159 -4.39 15.03 3.88
N ARG A 160 -5.29 15.41 4.80
CA ARG A 160 -6.73 15.59 4.58
C ARG A 160 -7.05 16.66 3.53
N GLU A 161 -6.31 17.78 3.55
CA GLU A 161 -6.52 18.96 2.69
C GLU A 161 -5.99 18.79 1.26
N GLN A 162 -5.25 17.72 0.97
CA GLN A 162 -4.73 17.53 -0.38
C GLN A 162 -5.89 17.51 -1.41
N PRO A 163 -5.79 18.31 -2.50
CA PRO A 163 -6.79 18.35 -3.57
C PRO A 163 -6.93 17.00 -4.30
N PHE A 164 -6.10 16.02 -3.93
CA PHE A 164 -6.25 14.63 -4.33
C PHE A 164 -7.57 14.00 -3.87
N PHE A 165 -8.10 14.38 -2.70
CA PHE A 165 -9.42 13.92 -2.25
C PHE A 165 -10.56 14.46 -3.13
N GLU A 166 -10.41 15.69 -3.62
CA GLU A 166 -11.35 16.30 -4.56
C GLU A 166 -11.20 15.71 -5.97
N ARG A 167 -9.98 15.53 -6.48
CA ARG A 167 -9.77 14.91 -7.80
C ARG A 167 -10.26 13.45 -7.84
N ALA A 168 -10.16 12.69 -6.76
CA ALA A 168 -10.76 11.35 -6.68
C ALA A 168 -12.30 11.38 -6.70
N ALA A 169 -12.93 12.47 -6.29
CA ALA A 169 -14.37 12.69 -6.40
C ALA A 169 -14.79 13.08 -7.84
N PHE A 170 -13.91 13.73 -8.62
CA PHE A 170 -14.25 14.30 -9.93
C PHE A 170 -13.51 13.71 -11.16
N GLY A 171 -12.53 12.83 -11.00
CA GLY A 171 -11.74 12.32 -12.13
C GLY A 171 -10.96 11.04 -11.83
N LYS A 172 -11.29 9.96 -12.57
CA LYS A 172 -10.69 8.61 -12.62
C LYS A 172 -9.83 8.20 -11.40
N PRO A 173 -10.28 7.21 -10.59
CA PRO A 173 -9.53 6.77 -9.42
C PRO A 173 -8.11 6.41 -9.82
N LEU A 174 -7.10 6.89 -9.06
CA LEU A 174 -5.72 6.47 -9.25
C LEU A 174 -5.69 4.94 -9.28
N GLN A 175 -5.50 4.40 -10.47
CA GLN A 175 -5.28 2.98 -10.70
C GLN A 175 -3.84 2.67 -10.29
N ASN A 176 -3.48 2.93 -9.02
CA ASN A 176 -2.31 2.29 -8.45
C ASN A 176 -2.58 0.79 -8.53
N SER A 177 -1.77 0.13 -9.36
CA SER A 177 -1.85 -1.28 -9.73
C SER A 177 -2.16 -2.13 -8.49
N ARG A 178 -3.43 -2.53 -8.39
CA ARG A 178 -4.04 -3.16 -7.22
C ARG A 178 -3.32 -4.47 -6.91
N VAL A 179 -2.42 -4.43 -5.95
CA VAL A 179 -2.08 -5.62 -5.17
C VAL A 179 -3.39 -6.00 -4.43
N PRO A 180 -3.82 -7.27 -4.47
CA PRO A 180 -4.95 -7.71 -3.67
C PRO A 180 -4.55 -7.65 -2.20
N LEU A 181 -4.90 -6.58 -1.50
CA LEU A 181 -4.53 -6.36 -0.11
C LEU A 181 -5.60 -6.89 0.86
N SER A 182 -6.66 -7.55 0.34
CA SER A 182 -7.82 -7.93 1.14
C SER A 182 -7.60 -9.03 2.19
N ARG A 183 -6.39 -9.60 2.23
CA ARG A 183 -5.95 -10.52 3.30
C ARG A 183 -4.53 -10.24 3.81
N ALA A 184 -3.90 -9.17 3.33
CA ALA A 184 -2.58 -8.82 3.81
C ALA A 184 -2.71 -8.16 5.19
N ASP A 185 -1.91 -8.62 6.14
CA ASP A 185 -1.71 -7.95 7.42
C ASP A 185 -1.51 -6.44 7.18
N PRO A 186 -2.35 -5.56 7.76
CA PRO A 186 -2.29 -4.11 7.57
C PRO A 186 -0.89 -3.52 7.76
N HIS A 187 -0.11 -4.05 8.71
CA HIS A 187 1.25 -3.56 8.96
C HIS A 187 2.21 -3.92 7.82
N LYS A 188 2.05 -5.10 7.20
CA LYS A 188 2.82 -5.47 5.99
C LYS A 188 2.46 -4.57 4.81
N VAL A 189 1.18 -4.19 4.69
CA VAL A 189 0.72 -3.25 3.66
C VAL A 189 1.40 -1.89 3.84
N ILE A 190 1.30 -1.33 5.04
CA ILE A 190 1.92 -0.04 5.40
C ILE A 190 3.42 -0.09 5.10
N LYS A 191 4.14 -1.11 5.59
CA LYS A 191 5.59 -1.25 5.36
C LYS A 191 5.95 -1.30 3.88
N ARG A 192 5.21 -2.07 3.07
CA ARG A 192 5.46 -2.20 1.61
C ARG A 192 5.20 -0.91 0.85
N CYS A 193 4.29 -0.09 1.33
CA CYS A 193 3.87 1.16 0.69
C CYS A 193 4.78 2.37 1.01
N LYS A 194 5.86 2.16 1.77
CA LYS A 194 6.85 3.20 2.09
C LYS A 194 7.41 3.80 0.79
N PRO A 195 7.38 5.14 0.60
CA PRO A 195 7.95 5.77 -0.56
C PRO A 195 9.43 5.39 -0.72
N LYS A 196 9.87 5.25 -1.97
CA LYS A 196 11.29 5.06 -2.29
C LYS A 196 12.01 6.40 -2.19
N GLY A 197 13.24 6.38 -1.68
CA GLY A 197 14.02 7.58 -1.35
C GLY A 197 14.07 7.78 0.16
N GLY A 198 15.13 8.42 0.64
CA GLY A 198 15.18 8.88 2.03
C GLY A 198 14.10 9.92 2.30
N MET A 199 13.74 10.06 3.58
CA MET A 199 13.03 11.26 4.02
C MET A 199 13.98 12.44 3.76
N GLY A 200 13.51 13.51 3.11
CA GLY A 200 14.36 14.69 2.87
C GLY A 200 14.76 15.35 4.19
N ASN A 201 15.62 16.37 4.16
CA ASN A 201 16.15 16.98 5.38
C ASN A 201 15.31 18.15 5.91
N THR A 202 14.20 18.49 5.24
CA THR A 202 13.35 19.62 5.59
C THR A 202 12.00 19.17 6.11
N ALA A 203 11.37 19.98 6.97
CA ALA A 203 10.03 19.69 7.47
C ALA A 203 8.99 19.50 6.33
N PRO A 204 8.97 20.32 5.26
CA PRO A 204 8.12 20.06 4.09
C PRO A 204 8.37 18.70 3.43
N ASP A 205 9.63 18.26 3.34
CA ASP A 205 9.96 16.94 2.77
C ASP A 205 9.41 15.81 3.63
N HIS A 206 9.48 15.93 4.95
CA HIS A 206 8.93 14.97 5.88
C HIS A 206 7.41 14.87 5.70
N THR A 207 6.71 16.00 5.69
CA THR A 207 5.25 16.03 5.49
C THR A 207 4.89 15.38 4.15
N ASN A 208 5.53 15.79 3.05
CA ASN A 208 5.29 15.22 1.71
C ASN A 208 5.54 13.71 1.67
N PHE A 209 6.60 13.24 2.34
CA PHE A 209 6.91 11.83 2.45
C PHE A 209 5.79 11.05 3.16
N PHE A 210 5.33 11.54 4.32
CA PHE A 210 4.25 10.91 5.07
C PHE A 210 2.92 10.90 4.32
N MET A 211 2.57 12.00 3.65
CA MET A 211 1.36 12.11 2.86
C MET A 211 1.34 11.09 1.72
N LYS A 212 2.44 11.01 0.95
CA LYS A 212 2.59 10.02 -0.12
C LYS A 212 2.55 8.59 0.41
N TRP A 213 3.13 8.36 1.58
CA TRP A 213 3.09 7.04 2.22
C TRP A 213 1.67 6.67 2.62
N PHE A 214 0.96 7.55 3.32
CA PHE A 214 -0.44 7.38 3.69
C PHE A 214 -1.28 7.03 2.47
N GLU A 215 -1.17 7.80 1.40
CA GLU A 215 -1.91 7.58 0.16
C GLU A 215 -1.70 6.17 -0.41
N ASN A 216 -0.45 5.71 -0.44
CA ASN A 216 -0.08 4.41 -0.99
C ASN A 216 -0.74 3.25 -0.23
N TRP A 217 -0.79 3.29 1.10
CA TRP A 217 -1.37 2.19 1.88
C TRP A 217 -2.88 2.37 2.13
N ALA A 218 -3.35 3.60 2.36
CA ALA A 218 -4.75 3.89 2.65
C ALA A 218 -5.63 3.55 1.45
N SER A 219 -5.17 3.76 0.21
CA SER A 219 -5.89 3.34 -0.99
C SER A 219 -6.10 1.83 -1.08
N GLY A 220 -5.20 1.05 -0.49
CA GLY A 220 -5.29 -0.41 -0.41
C GLY A 220 -6.16 -0.93 0.72
N LEU A 221 -6.15 -0.26 1.88
CA LEU A 221 -6.89 -0.69 3.09
C LEU A 221 -8.27 -0.04 3.24
N ILE A 222 -8.46 1.13 2.64
CA ILE A 222 -9.64 2.01 2.79
C ILE A 222 -9.98 2.55 1.38
N PRO A 223 -10.51 1.74 0.47
CA PRO A 223 -10.62 2.12 -0.93
C PRO A 223 -11.54 3.33 -1.17
N GLN A 224 -12.58 3.52 -0.35
CA GLN A 224 -13.50 4.65 -0.45
C GLN A 224 -12.90 5.93 0.15
N TRP A 225 -12.91 7.02 -0.61
CA TRP A 225 -12.32 8.29 -0.18
C TRP A 225 -13.07 8.93 1.01
N THR A 226 -14.40 8.83 1.04
CA THR A 226 -15.23 9.35 2.15
C THR A 226 -14.87 8.67 3.48
N LEU A 227 -14.56 7.38 3.45
CA LEU A 227 -14.08 6.66 4.62
C LEU A 227 -12.66 7.08 5.01
N ARG A 228 -11.76 7.29 4.06
CA ARG A 228 -10.41 7.81 4.38
C ARG A 228 -10.51 9.17 5.09
N TYR A 229 -11.39 10.04 4.61
CA TYR A 229 -11.66 11.33 5.23
C TYR A 229 -12.18 11.18 6.67
N ALA A 230 -13.17 10.28 6.87
CA ALA A 230 -13.69 9.97 8.21
C ALA A 230 -12.60 9.40 9.15
N VAL A 231 -11.73 8.54 8.64
CA VAL A 231 -10.60 7.96 9.37
C VAL A 231 -9.58 9.03 9.77
N LEU A 232 -9.24 9.95 8.86
CA LEU A 232 -8.33 11.06 9.17
C LEU A 232 -8.93 11.99 10.23
N ASN A 233 -10.20 12.37 10.09
CA ASN A 233 -10.87 13.20 11.10
C ASN A 233 -10.91 12.51 12.46
N ARG A 234 -11.22 11.21 12.50
CA ARG A 234 -11.25 10.49 13.77
C ARG A 234 -9.86 10.38 14.40
N ALA A 235 -8.82 10.16 13.60
CA ALA A 235 -7.43 10.14 14.09
C ALA A 235 -7.00 11.52 14.64
N ILE A 236 -7.37 12.62 13.97
CA ILE A 236 -7.11 13.98 14.47
C ILE A 236 -7.83 14.20 15.81
N GLN A 237 -9.13 13.88 15.90
CA GLN A 237 -9.90 14.01 17.13
C GLN A 237 -9.28 13.25 18.31
N LEU A 238 -8.80 12.02 18.09
CA LEU A 238 -8.14 11.22 19.12
C LEU A 238 -6.84 11.87 19.63
N LEU A 239 -6.05 12.48 18.74
CA LEU A 239 -4.84 13.22 19.14
C LEU A 239 -5.19 14.51 19.91
N GLU A 240 -6.26 15.21 19.52
CA GLU A 240 -6.76 16.39 20.25
C GLU A 240 -7.30 16.02 21.65
N GLU A 241 -8.00 14.89 21.76
CA GLU A 241 -8.46 14.31 23.01
C GLU A 241 -7.26 13.97 23.93
N GLU A 242 -6.18 13.43 23.38
CA GLU A 242 -4.93 13.12 24.10
C GLU A 242 -4.20 14.37 24.59
N ILE A 243 -4.13 15.44 23.77
CA ILE A 243 -3.57 16.74 24.18
C ILE A 243 -4.37 17.34 25.34
N ARG A 244 -5.71 17.25 25.26
CA ARG A 244 -6.61 17.80 26.29
C ARG A 244 -6.56 17.00 27.58
N ASN A 245 -6.52 15.68 27.45
CA ASN A 245 -6.52 14.73 28.56
C ASN A 245 -5.24 13.89 28.49
N PRO A 246 -4.08 14.46 28.87
CA PRO A 246 -2.82 13.73 28.97
C PRO A 246 -2.96 12.74 30.14
N SER A 247 -3.62 11.62 29.87
CA SER A 247 -3.76 10.51 30.80
C SER A 247 -2.34 10.05 31.15
N HIS A 248 -2.06 9.86 32.44
CA HIS A 248 -0.72 9.61 33.01
C HIS A 248 0.09 8.50 32.29
N GLY A 249 0.77 8.86 31.19
CA GLY A 249 1.85 8.09 30.56
C GLY A 249 3.18 8.80 30.68
#